data_AF-A0A935KUJ5-F1
#
_entry.id   AF-A0A935KUJ5-F1
#
_cell.length_a   1.000
_cell.length_b   1.000
_cell.length_c   1.000
_cell.angle_alpha   90.00
_cell.angle_beta   90.00
_cell.angle_gamma   90.00
#
_symmetry.space_group_name_H-M   'P 1'
#
loop_
_entity.id
_entity.type
_entity.pdbx_description
1 polymer ?
#
loop_
_entity_poly.entity_id
_entity_poly.type
_entity_poly.pdbx_seq_one_letter_code
_entity_poly.pdbx_strand_id
1 'polypeptide(L)' 'MRLFNIKHIKGLEFEAVIFVDIDDSEYIENGLLDRFLYVGISRASFFLQLLFEMIYLLA' A
#
# COMPACT_ATOMS: atom_id res chain seq x y z
N MET A 1 -11.00 11.71 2.18
CA MET A 1 -10.27 10.47 1.80
C MET A 1 -11.00 9.83 0.63
N ARG A 2 -10.30 9.52 -0.47
CA ARG A 2 -10.87 8.85 -1.66
C ARG A 2 -10.23 7.47 -1.80
N LEU A 3 -11.03 6.45 -2.09
CA LEU A 3 -10.55 5.09 -2.31
C LEU A 3 -10.46 4.83 -3.82
N PHE A 4 -9.32 4.34 -4.28
CA PHE A 4 -9.11 4.00 -5.69
C PHE A 4 -8.68 2.54 -5.81
N ASN A 5 -9.17 1.86 -6.84
CA ASN A 5 -8.62 0.57 -7.20
C ASN A 5 -7.23 0.76 -7.82
N ILE A 6 -6.22 0.06 -7.31
CA ILE A 6 -4.82 0.18 -7.77
C ILE A 6 -4.64 -0.09 -9.27
N LYS A 7 -5.56 -0.81 -9.92
CA LYS A 7 -5.52 -1.04 -11.37
C LYS A 7 -5.86 0.22 -12.19
N HIS A 8 -6.49 1.23 -11.59
CA HIS A 8 -7.01 2.42 -12.28
C HIS A 8 -6.28 3.71 -11.92
N ILE A 9 -5.16 3.65 -11.17
CA ILE A 9 -4.40 4.85 -10.75
C ILE A 9 -3.26 5.23 -11.72
N LYS A 10 -3.19 4.61 -12.90
CA LYS A 10 -2.14 4.91 -13.87
C LYS A 10 -2.27 6.36 -14.36
N GLY A 11 -1.21 7.14 -14.21
CA GLY A 11 -1.19 8.56 -14.59
C GLY A 11 -1.84 9.51 -13.59
N LEU A 12 -2.28 9.01 -12.42
CA LEU A 12 -2.75 9.84 -11.31
C LEU A 12 -1.62 10.03 -10.30
N GLU A 13 -1.54 11.22 -9.71
CA GLU A 13 -0.67 11.50 -8.57
C GLU A 13 -1.51 11.88 -7.36
N PHE A 14 -1.01 11.55 -6.17
CA PHE A 14 -1.67 11.83 -4.90
C PHE A 14 -0.70 12.51 -3.95
N GLU A 15 -1.19 13.49 -3.21
CA GLU A 15 -0.41 14.17 -2.18
C GLU A 15 0.12 13.18 -1.12
N ALA A 16 -0.72 12.21 -0.74
CA ALA A 16 -0.37 11.14 0.19
C ALA A 16 -0.90 9.78 -0.30
N VAL A 17 -0.10 8.73 -0.12
CA VAL A 17 -0.48 7.32 -0.32
C VAL A 17 -0.29 6.57 0.99
N ILE A 18 -1.28 5.75 1.35
CA ILE A 18 -1.26 4.95 2.57
C ILE A 18 -1.46 3.48 2.19
N PHE A 19 -0.52 2.63 2.59
CA PHE A 19 -0.66 1.18 2.58
C PHE A 19 -1.03 0.70 3.98
N VAL A 20 -2.09 -0.10 4.05
CA VAL A 20 -2.55 -0.79 5.25
C VAL A 20 -2.23 -2.27 5.15
N ASP A 21 -2.00 -2.91 6.29
CA ASP A 21 -1.75 -4.35 6.45
C ASP A 21 -0.69 -4.86 5.46
N ILE A 22 0.43 -4.15 5.42
CA ILE A 22 1.51 -4.39 4.45
C ILE A 22 2.22 -5.75 4.66
N ASP A 23 1.96 -6.38 5.80
CA ASP A 23 2.42 -7.68 6.24
C ASP A 23 1.43 -8.83 5.97
N ASP A 24 0.34 -8.58 5.25
CA ASP A 24 -0.60 -9.62 4.84
C ASP A 24 0.09 -10.65 3.92
N SER A 25 0.08 -11.91 4.38
CA SER A 25 0.71 -13.05 3.73
C SER A 25 0.19 -13.31 2.31
N GLU A 26 -1.09 -13.01 2.03
CA GLU A 26 -1.67 -13.24 0.70
C GLU A 26 -0.94 -12.40 -0.36
N TYR A 27 -0.61 -11.14 -0.07
CA TYR A 27 0.10 -10.29 -1.02
C TYR A 27 1.57 -10.63 -1.14
N ILE A 28 2.19 -11.11 -0.06
CA ILE A 28 3.60 -11.50 -0.03
C ILE A 28 3.81 -12.79 -0.82
N GLU A 29 3.03 -13.84 -0.54
CA GLU A 29 3.16 -15.15 -1.19
C GLU A 29 2.88 -15.07 -2.70
N ASN A 30 1.98 -14.19 -3.11
CA ASN A 30 1.70 -13.94 -4.53
C ASN A 30 2.67 -12.95 -5.20
N GLY A 31 3.68 -12.42 -4.49
CA GLY A 31 4.64 -11.44 -5.01
C GLY A 31 4.00 -10.12 -5.46
N LEU A 32 2.81 -9.81 -4.96
CA LEU A 32 2.04 -8.61 -5.32
C LEU A 32 2.49 -7.40 -4.51
N LEU A 33 2.99 -7.62 -3.29
CA LEU A 33 3.38 -6.56 -2.37
C LEU A 33 4.40 -5.62 -3.01
N ASP A 34 5.51 -6.15 -3.52
CA ASP A 34 6.59 -5.35 -4.14
C ASP A 34 6.09 -4.51 -5.32
N ARG A 35 5.21 -5.11 -6.13
CA ARG A 35 4.60 -4.44 -7.28
C ARG A 35 3.71 -3.28 -6.85
N PHE A 36 2.88 -3.50 -5.84
CA PHE A 36 1.97 -2.47 -5.33
C PHE A 36 2.73 -1.36 -4.63
N LEU A 37 3.75 -1.68 -3.82
CA LEU A 37 4.67 -0.72 -3.23
C LEU A 37 5.34 0.15 -4.29
N TYR A 38 5.93 -0.45 -5.32
CA TYR A 38 6.59 0.28 -6.40
C TYR A 38 5.64 1.28 -7.07
N VAL A 39 4.42 0.83 -7.39
CA VAL A 39 3.40 1.70 -7.97
C VAL A 39 3.06 2.83 -7.00
N GLY A 40 2.71 2.53 -5.75
CA GLY A 40 2.32 3.54 -4.77
C GLY A 40 3.40 4.57 -4.45
N ILE A 41 4.65 4.14 -4.31
CA ILE A 41 5.81 5.04 -4.16
C ILE A 41 5.88 6.02 -5.33
N SER A 42 5.72 5.52 -6.57
CA SER A 42 5.74 6.37 -7.76
C SER A 42 4.50 7.26 -7.94
N ARG A 43 3.50 7.17 -7.06
CA ARG A 43 2.27 7.99 -7.10
C ARG A 43 2.15 8.98 -5.93
N ALA A 44 2.99 8.85 -4.91
CA ALA A 44 3.01 9.75 -3.77
C ALA A 44 3.89 10.99 -4.08
N SER A 45 3.28 12.17 -4.07
CA SER A 45 4.00 13.43 -4.31
C SER A 45 4.71 13.96 -3.06
N PHE A 46 4.15 13.72 -1.86
CA PHE A 46 4.72 14.23 -0.60
C PHE A 46 4.85 13.17 0.49
N PHE A 47 3.81 12.37 0.72
CA PHE A 47 3.77 11.45 1.85
C PHE A 47 3.49 10.00 1.42
N LEU A 48 4.26 9.08 1.99
CA LEU A 48 4.02 7.65 1.94
C LEU A 48 3.95 7.13 3.37
N GLN A 49 2.86 6.45 3.71
CA GLN A 49 2.70 5.81 5.02
C GLN A 49 2.45 4.32 4.83
N LEU A 50 3.17 3.51 5.60
CA LEU A 50 3.03 2.06 5.64
C LEU A 50 2.55 1.69 7.04
N LEU A 51 1.46 0.94 7.12
CA LEU A 51 0.90 0.44 8.35
C LEU A 51 0.99 -1.08 8.33
N PHE A 52 1.46 -1.62 9.44
CA PHE A 52 1.51 -3.04 9.72
C PHE A 52 0.30 -3.39 10.58
N GLU A 53 -0.24 -4.58 10.40
CA GLU A 53 -1.31 -5.06 11.27
C GLU A 53 -0.76 -5.16 12.71
N MET A 54 -1.46 -4.55 13.66
CA MET A 54 -1.05 -4.65 15.05
C MET A 54 -1.51 -6.00 15.58
N ILE A 55 -0.67 -7.02 15.40
CA ILE A 55 -0.85 -8.30 16.10
C ILE A 55 -0.72 -7.98 17.60
N TYR A 56 -1.85 -7.94 18.30
CA TYR A 56 -1.84 -7.97 19.76
C TYR A 56 -1.07 -9.23 20.17
N LEU A 57 0.12 -9.04 20.72
CA LEU A 57 0.89 -10.07 21.40
C LEU A 57 0.08 -10.56 22.62
N LEU A 58 -0.91 -11.40 22.36
CA LEU A 58 -1.59 -12.27 23.30
C LEU A 58 -1.43 -13.70 22.78
N ALA A 59 -0.17 -14.14 22.78
CA ALA A 59 0.20 -15.54 22.86
C ALA A 59 0.95 -15.74 24.18
#